data_AF-A0A661FD40-F1
#
_entry.id   AF-A0A661FD40-F1
#
_cell.length_a   1.000
_cell.length_b   1.000
_cell.length_c   1.000
_cell.angle_alpha   90.00
_cell.angle_beta   90.00
_cell.angle_gamma   90.00
#
_symmetry.space_group_name_H-M   'P 1'
#
loop_
_entity.id
_entity.type
_entity.pdbx_description
1 polymer ?
#
loop_
_entity_poly.entity_id
_entity_poly.type
_entity_poly.pdbx_seq_one_letter_code
_entity_poly.pdbx_strand_id
1 'polypeptide(L)' 'SHPVQKAWVESQVPQCGYCQSGQILTAVSLLNKVKQPDDAAIKQAMSGVLCRCGTYPRILEAIKLAAKKMAA' A
#
# COMPACT_ATOMS: atom_id res chain seq x y z
N SER A 1 -0.89 11.27 11.56
CA SER A 1 -1.27 10.46 10.37
C SER A 1 -0.30 9.31 10.18
N HIS A 2 -0.82 8.11 9.88
CA HIS A 2 -0.04 6.87 9.75
C HIS A 2 0.93 6.91 8.55
N PRO A 3 2.15 6.33 8.60
CA PRO A 3 3.11 6.33 7.49
C PRO A 3 2.54 5.83 6.15
N VAL A 4 1.74 4.76 6.19
CA VAL A 4 1.00 4.25 5.01
C VAL A 4 0.09 5.31 4.38
N GLN A 5 -0.66 6.06 5.19
CA GLN A 5 -1.54 7.12 4.67
C GLN A 5 -0.73 8.26 4.03
N LYS A 6 0.40 8.65 4.64
CA LYS A 6 1.30 9.66 4.06
C LYS A 6 1.83 9.20 2.70
N ALA A 7 2.30 7.96 2.61
CA ALA A 7 2.77 7.38 1.35
C ALA A 7 1.65 7.28 0.30
N TRP A 8 0.42 6.97 0.71
CA TRP A 8 -0.75 6.95 -0.19
C TRP A 8 -1.01 8.31 -0.86
N VAL A 9 -0.87 9.39 -0.10
CA VAL A 9 -1.03 10.76 -0.58
C VAL A 9 0.14 11.15 -1.47
N GLU A 10 1.38 10.92 -1.02
CA GLU A 10 2.60 11.23 -1.77
C GLU A 10 2.66 10.50 -3.12
N SER A 11 2.20 9.25 -3.18
CA SER A 11 2.15 8.44 -4.41
C SER A 11 0.87 8.65 -5.24
N GLN A 12 -0.02 9.56 -4.85
CA GLN A 12 -1.29 9.86 -5.53
C GLN A 12 -2.07 8.59 -5.92
N VAL A 13 -2.25 7.68 -4.96
CA VAL A 13 -2.85 6.36 -5.19
C VAL A 13 -4.35 6.40 -5.51
N PRO A 14 -5.19 7.17 -4.77
CA PRO A 14 -6.63 7.15 -4.99
C PRO A 14 -7.05 7.71 -6.35
N GLN A 15 -7.99 7.02 -6.99
CA GLN A 15 -8.85 7.60 -8.04
C GLN A 15 -10.29 7.69 -7.48
N CYS A 16 -11.13 6.66 -7.68
CA CYS A 16 -12.51 6.65 -7.16
C CYS A 16 -12.62 6.49 -5.63
N GLY A 17 -11.52 6.19 -4.93
CA GLY A 17 -11.50 6.05 -3.47
C GLY A 17 -12.06 4.74 -2.90
N TYR A 18 -12.88 3.99 -3.64
CA TYR A 18 -13.65 2.85 -3.11
C TYR A 18 -12.79 1.75 -2.45
N CYS A 19 -11.74 1.29 -3.12
CA CYS A 19 -10.89 0.20 -2.61
C CYS A 19 -9.84 0.66 -1.57
N GLN A 20 -9.69 1.96 -1.32
CA GLN A 20 -8.49 2.50 -0.68
C GLN A 20 -8.39 2.10 0.81
N SER A 21 -9.50 2.07 1.54
CA SER A 21 -9.50 1.64 2.94
C SER A 21 -9.04 0.19 3.09
N GLY A 22 -9.51 -0.70 2.22
CA GLY A 22 -9.07 -2.11 2.19
C GLY A 22 -7.59 -2.24 1.85
N GLN A 23 -7.10 -1.48 0.86
CA GLN A 23 -5.69 -1.50 0.48
C GLN A 23 -4.79 -0.99 1.62
N ILE A 24 -5.17 0.12 2.27
CA ILE A 24 -4.41 0.70 3.37
C ILE A 24 -4.32 -0.28 4.55
N LEU A 25 -5.45 -0.86 4.98
CA LEU A 25 -5.45 -1.80 6.11
C LEU A 25 -4.63 -3.06 5.79
N THR A 26 -4.71 -3.56 4.55
CA THR A 26 -3.92 -4.72 4.11
C THR A 26 -2.42 -4.38 4.07
N ALA A 27 -2.06 -3.18 3.59
CA ALA A 27 -0.68 -2.70 3.60
C ALA A 27 -0.12 -2.56 5.02
N VAL A 28 -0.91 -2.02 5.97
CA VAL A 28 -0.54 -1.94 7.38
C VAL A 28 -0.30 -3.34 7.96
N SER A 29 -1.22 -4.28 7.71
CA SER A 29 -1.10 -5.68 8.15
C SER A 29 0.17 -6.35 7.60
N LEU A 30 0.49 -6.14 6.32
CA LEU A 30 1.72 -6.63 5.70
C LEU A 30 2.96 -6.04 6.37
N LEU A 31 3.04 -4.70 6.48
CA LEU A 31 4.23 -4.01 6.98
C LEU A 31 4.52 -4.25 8.47
N ASN A 32 3.49 -4.59 9.25
CA ASN A 32 3.66 -5.04 10.64
C ASN A 32 4.32 -6.42 10.73
N LYS A 33 4.18 -7.27 9.70
CA LYS A 33 4.77 -8.62 9.67
C LYS A 33 6.11 -8.65 8.94
N VAL A 34 6.21 -7.92 7.82
CA VAL A 34 7.37 -7.88 6.94
C VAL A 34 7.76 -6.42 6.74
N LYS A 35 8.80 -5.97 7.45
CA LYS A 35 9.20 -4.55 7.48
C LYS A 35 9.67 -4.01 6.12
N GLN A 36 10.28 -4.87 5.30
CA GLN A 36 10.74 -4.53 3.95
C GLN A 36 10.31 -5.64 2.97
N PRO A 37 9.03 -5.65 2.55
CA PRO A 37 8.55 -6.67 1.63
C PRO A 37 9.06 -6.40 0.21
N ASP A 38 9.32 -7.47 -0.54
CA ASP A 38 9.60 -7.39 -1.97
C ASP A 38 8.30 -7.26 -2.79
N ASP A 39 8.44 -7.05 -4.11
CA ASP A 39 7.31 -6.87 -5.01
C ASP A 39 6.37 -8.09 -5.04
N ALA A 40 6.92 -9.29 -4.91
CA ALA A 40 6.14 -10.53 -4.91
C ALA A 40 5.28 -10.64 -3.66
N ALA A 41 5.85 -10.36 -2.49
CA ALA A 41 5.13 -10.34 -1.22
C ALA A 41 4.03 -9.26 -1.21
N ILE A 42 4.31 -8.08 -1.75
CA ILE A 42 3.30 -7.01 -1.85
C ILE A 42 2.14 -7.45 -2.75
N LYS A 43 2.42 -7.95 -3.95
CA LYS A 43 1.39 -8.41 -4.90
C LYS A 43 0.54 -9.53 -4.30
N GLN A 44 1.17 -10.49 -3.62
CA GLN A 44 0.47 -11.58 -2.97
C GLN A 44 -0.45 -11.07 -1.85
N ALA A 45 0.04 -10.16 -1.00
CA ALA A 45 -0.76 -9.59 0.08
C ALA A 45 -1.96 -8.78 -0.43
N MET A 46 -1.80 -8.03 -1.54
CA MET A 46 -2.85 -7.19 -2.10
C MET A 46 -3.85 -7.95 -2.98
N SER A 47 -3.61 -9.23 -3.28
CA SER A 47 -4.44 -10.02 -4.21
C SER A 47 -5.92 -10.12 -3.82
N GLY A 48 -6.24 -10.00 -2.52
CA GLY A 48 -7.61 -10.03 -2.00
C GLY A 48 -8.36 -8.69 -2.07
N VAL A 49 -7.69 -7.59 -2.45
CA VAL A 49 -8.31 -6.25 -2.52
C VAL A 49 -8.26 -5.75 -3.95
N LEU A 50 -9.39 -5.85 -4.66
CA LEU A 50 -9.48 -5.46 -6.06
C LEU A 50 -9.58 -3.94 -6.24
N CYS A 51 -8.87 -3.43 -7.24
CA CYS A 51 -8.94 -2.05 -7.70
C CYS A 51 -9.44 -1.99 -9.15
N ARG A 52 -10.62 -1.40 -9.37
CA ARG A 52 -11.17 -1.25 -10.74
C ARG A 52 -10.59 -0.05 -11.50
N CYS A 53 -10.05 0.93 -10.79
CA CYS A 53 -9.34 2.07 -11.38
C CYS A 53 -7.95 1.71 -11.93
N GLY A 54 -7.43 0.51 -11.63
CA GLY A 54 -6.13 0.05 -12.14
C GLY A 54 -4.91 0.73 -11.51
N THR A 55 -5.00 1.24 -10.28
CA THR A 55 -3.89 1.98 -9.63
C THR A 55 -2.84 1.08 -8.96
N TYR A 56 -2.78 -0.22 -9.30
CA TYR A 56 -1.86 -1.19 -8.69
C TYR A 56 -0.38 -0.77 -8.70
N PRO A 57 0.18 -0.18 -9.78
CA PRO A 57 1.56 0.30 -9.75
C PRO A 57 1.78 1.38 -8.66
N ARG A 58 0.83 2.29 -8.47
CA ARG A 58 0.91 3.32 -7.43
C ARG A 58 0.76 2.74 -6.02
N ILE A 59 -0.10 1.73 -5.86
CA ILE A 59 -0.24 0.99 -4.59
C ILE A 59 1.09 0.33 -4.22
N LEU A 60 1.75 -0.34 -5.18
CA LEU A 60 3.04 -0.99 -4.98
C LEU A 60 4.10 0.02 -4.52
N GLU A 61 4.22 1.16 -5.21
CA GLU A 61 5.17 2.22 -4.86
C GLU A 61 4.86 2.85 -3.48
N ALA A 62 3.59 3.07 -3.17
CA ALA A 62 3.18 3.60 -1.87
C ALA A 62 3.55 2.66 -0.70
N ILE A 63 3.43 1.35 -0.89
CA ILE A 63 3.80 0.36 0.14
C ILE A 63 5.32 0.36 0.36
N LYS A 64 6.12 0.39 -0.71
CA LYS A 64 7.59 0.50 -0.61
C LYS A 64 8.01 1.79 0.10
N LEU A 65 7.36 2.90 -0.22
CA LEU A 65 7.61 4.19 0.42
C LEU A 65 7.21 4.17 1.90
N ALA A 66 6.06 3.57 2.23
CA ALA A 66 5.62 3.40 3.60
C ALA A 66 6.59 2.55 4.43
N ALA A 67 7.12 1.46 3.86
CA ALA A 67 8.14 0.61 4.49
C ALA A 67 9.39 1.44 4.88
N LYS A 68 9.89 2.27 3.97
CA LYS A 68 11.01 3.19 4.24
C LYS A 68 10.70 4.18 5.36
N LYS A 69 9.49 4.77 5.35
CA LYS A 69 9.05 5.73 6.38
C LYS A 69 8.81 5.09 7.75
N MET A 70 8.51 3.79 7.82
CA MET A 70 8.32 3.06 9.08
C MET A 70 9.64 2.56 9.68
N ALA A 71 10.70 2.51 8.89
CA ALA A 71 12.04 2.12 9.33
C ALA A 71 12.89 3.31 9.83
N ALA A 72 12.48 4.54 9.51
CA ALA A 72 13.07 5.78 9.98
C ALA A 72 12.42 6.24 11.28
#